data_AF-A0A954SPX2-F1
#
_entry.id   AF-A0A954SPX2-F1
#
_cell.length_a   1.000
_cell.length_b   1.000
_cell.length_c   1.000
_cell.angle_alpha   90.00
_cell.angle_beta   90.00
_cell.angle_gamma   90.00
#
_symmetry.space_group_name_H-M   'P 1'
#
loop_
_entity.id
_entity.type
_entity.pdbx_description
1 polymer ?
#
loop_
_entity_poly.entity_id
_entity_poly.type
_entity_poly.pdbx_seq_one_letter_code
_entity_poly.pdbx_strand_id
1 'polypeptide(L)'
;MNSVLLAQATQPQAGLGTLAALLLFILASVWIGVLANRAMEGKSFLKGFFLGNRGLGAWALALTATVQSGGTFMGFPSLVYTHGWTVALWIASYMVVPITGFAILAKRLAQLSRRTGAITVPDLFRARF
;
A
#
# COMPACT_ATOMS: atom_id res chain seq x y z
N MET A 1 5.42 -14.58 -49.57
CA MET A 1 6.54 -14.58 -48.61
C MET A 1 6.59 -13.22 -47.95
N ASN A 2 6.72 -13.18 -46.61
CA ASN A 2 6.81 -11.99 -45.71
C ASN A 2 5.65 -11.78 -44.73
N SER A 3 5.00 -12.86 -44.28
CA SER A 3 4.13 -12.85 -43.08
C SER A 3 4.88 -13.14 -41.76
N VAL A 4 6.21 -13.30 -41.79
CA VAL A 4 7.02 -13.79 -40.65
C VAL A 4 7.89 -12.69 -40.01
N LEU A 5 8.01 -11.52 -40.64
CA LEU A 5 8.91 -10.44 -40.16
C LEU A 5 8.28 -9.45 -39.17
N LEU A 6 6.97 -9.48 -38.95
CA LEU A 6 6.29 -8.63 -37.96
C LEU A 6 6.09 -9.30 -36.59
N ALA A 7 6.49 -10.57 -36.45
CA ALA A 7 6.30 -11.37 -35.24
C ALA A 7 7.49 -11.32 -34.26
N GLN A 8 8.59 -10.67 -34.61
CA GLN A 8 9.65 -10.34 -33.66
C GLN A 8 9.29 -9.04 -32.93
N ALA A 9 8.20 -9.09 -32.16
CA ALA A 9 8.08 -8.19 -31.01
C ALA A 9 9.31 -8.46 -30.15
N THR A 10 10.25 -7.52 -30.17
CA THR A 10 11.43 -7.51 -29.31
C THR A 10 10.95 -7.81 -27.89
N GLN A 11 11.16 -9.04 -27.42
CA GLN A 11 11.01 -9.36 -26.02
C GLN A 11 11.84 -8.31 -25.27
N PRO A 12 11.26 -7.57 -24.31
CA PRO A 12 12.03 -6.58 -23.57
C PRO A 12 13.12 -7.33 -22.82
N GLN A 13 14.32 -7.37 -23.39
CA GLN A 13 15.48 -7.95 -22.74
C GLN A 13 15.79 -7.02 -21.59
N ALA A 14 15.50 -7.44 -20.37
CA ALA A 14 15.85 -6.70 -19.18
C ALA A 14 17.37 -6.51 -19.20
N GLY A 15 17.81 -5.27 -19.42
CA GLY A 15 19.23 -4.95 -19.41
C GLY A 15 19.83 -5.32 -18.07
N LEU A 16 21.12 -5.66 -18.05
CA LEU A 16 21.82 -6.00 -16.80
C LEU A 16 21.64 -4.91 -15.72
N GLY A 17 21.56 -3.63 -16.11
CA GLY A 17 21.28 -2.52 -15.20
C GLY A 17 19.87 -2.57 -14.58
N THR A 18 18.85 -2.99 -15.32
CA THR A 18 17.47 -3.11 -14.81
C THR A 18 17.36 -4.27 -13.81
N LEU A 19 18.01 -5.39 -14.11
CA LEU A 19 18.10 -6.54 -13.20
C LEU A 19 18.86 -6.18 -11.91
N ALA A 20 19.99 -5.48 -12.05
CA ALA A 20 20.76 -5.00 -10.90
C ALA A 20 19.95 -4.04 -10.02
N ALA A 21 19.21 -3.09 -10.61
CA ALA A 21 18.34 -2.18 -9.87
C ALA A 21 17.20 -2.92 -9.13
N LEU A 22 16.57 -3.90 -9.78
CA LEU A 22 15.54 -4.74 -9.16
C LEU A 22 16.09 -5.53 -7.98
N LEU A 23 17.24 -6.19 -8.16
CA LEU A 23 17.90 -6.93 -7.08
C LEU A 23 18.27 -6.02 -5.92
N LEU A 24 18.83 -4.85 -6.19
CA LEU A 24 19.17 -3.86 -5.17
C LEU A 24 17.92 -3.41 -4.40
N PHE A 25 16.81 -3.13 -5.08
CA PHE A 25 15.56 -2.75 -4.46
C PHE A 25 15.00 -3.85 -3.53
N ILE A 26 15.03 -5.11 -3.99
CA ILE A 26 14.60 -6.27 -3.18
C ILE A 26 15.48 -6.42 -1.94
N LEU A 27 16.80 -6.42 -2.12
CA LEU A 27 17.76 -6.57 -1.02
C LEU A 27 17.62 -5.43 0.00
N ALA A 28 17.48 -4.19 -0.46
CA ALA A 28 17.27 -3.04 0.42
C ALA A 28 15.95 -3.18 1.21
N SER A 29 14.87 -3.61 0.56
CA SER A 29 13.57 -3.81 1.21
C SER A 29 13.63 -4.90 2.29
N VAL A 30 14.26 -6.03 1.98
CA VAL A 30 14.48 -7.12 2.94
C VAL A 30 15.38 -6.66 4.09
N TRP A 31 16.45 -5.93 3.80
CA TRP A 31 17.36 -5.39 4.81
C TRP A 31 16.63 -4.47 5.81
N ILE A 32 15.79 -3.56 5.32
CA ILE A 32 14.97 -2.69 6.17
C ILE A 32 14.01 -3.54 7.02
N GLY A 33 13.38 -4.58 6.43
CA GLY A 33 12.50 -5.50 7.14
C GLY A 33 13.20 -6.24 8.28
N VAL A 34 14.42 -6.74 8.04
CA VAL A 34 15.24 -7.41 9.06
C VAL A 34 15.64 -6.43 10.17
N LEU A 35 16.06 -5.22 9.81
CA LEU A 35 16.42 -4.19 10.79
C LEU A 35 15.22 -3.79 11.66
N ALA A 36 14.04 -3.62 11.07
CA ALA A 36 12.81 -3.33 11.78
C ALA A 36 12.40 -4.47 12.71
N ASN A 37 12.54 -5.73 12.27
CA ASN A 37 12.25 -6.90 13.09
C ASN A 37 13.16 -6.94 14.33
N ARG A 38 14.48 -6.79 14.14
CA ARG A 38 15.46 -6.75 15.24
C ARG A 38 15.20 -5.58 16.21
N ALA A 39 14.79 -4.42 15.71
CA ALA A 39 14.42 -3.28 16.55
C ALA A 39 13.16 -3.52 17.41
N MET A 40 12.36 -4.53 17.10
CA MET A 40 11.13 -4.87 17.81
C MET A 40 11.30 -5.97 18.88
N GLU A 41 12.44 -6.69 18.92
CA GLU A 41 12.69 -7.87 19.77
C GLU A 41 12.62 -7.61 21.30
N GLY A 42 12.49 -6.36 21.76
CA GLY A 42 12.43 -6.01 23.20
C GLY A 42 11.10 -5.42 23.71
N LYS A 43 10.08 -5.28 22.87
CA LYS A 43 8.78 -4.65 23.25
C LYS A 43 7.63 -5.64 23.05
N SER A 44 6.46 -5.37 23.63
CA SER A 44 5.22 -6.15 23.41
C SER A 44 4.93 -6.28 21.89
N PHE A 45 5.39 -7.38 21.28
CA PHE A 45 5.47 -7.59 19.83
C PHE A 45 4.16 -7.25 19.11
N LEU A 46 3.02 -7.71 19.63
CA LEU A 46 1.69 -7.45 19.06
C LEU A 46 1.35 -5.95 18.99
N LYS A 47 1.64 -5.18 20.04
CA LYS A 47 1.40 -3.72 20.06
C LYS A 47 2.41 -2.96 19.21
N GLY A 48 3.66 -3.44 19.13
CA GLY A 48 4.68 -2.89 18.25
C GLY A 48 4.32 -3.08 16.78
N PHE A 49 3.90 -4.29 16.42
CA PHE A 49 3.58 -4.70 15.05
C PHE A 49 2.29 -4.06 14.54
N PHE A 50 1.19 -4.14 15.31
CA PHE A 50 -0.11 -3.65 14.84
C PHE A 50 -0.32 -2.15 15.06
N LEU A 51 0.29 -1.57 16.10
CA LEU A 51 0.05 -0.16 16.48
C LEU A 51 1.28 0.74 16.28
N GLY A 52 2.44 0.21 15.91
CA GLY A 52 3.68 1.00 15.83
C GLY A 52 4.00 1.71 17.14
N ASN A 53 3.69 1.07 18.28
CA ASN A 53 3.79 1.67 19.62
C ASN A 53 2.94 2.96 19.83
N ARG A 54 1.93 3.21 18.99
CA ARG A 54 1.13 4.45 18.96
C ARG A 54 1.98 5.73 18.76
N GLY A 55 3.21 5.57 18.28
CA GLY A 55 4.19 6.63 18.07
C GLY A 55 4.48 6.92 16.59
N LEU A 56 3.80 6.24 15.66
CA LEU A 56 3.90 6.54 14.24
C LEU A 56 3.34 7.95 13.98
N GLY A 57 4.19 8.85 13.49
CA GLY A 57 3.78 10.19 13.09
C GLY A 57 2.83 10.16 11.90
N ALA A 58 2.05 11.24 11.73
CA ALA A 58 1.05 11.34 10.66
C ALA A 58 1.65 11.10 9.25
N TRP A 59 2.89 11.56 9.02
CA TRP A 59 3.60 11.35 7.76
C TRP A 59 3.98 9.90 7.51
N ALA A 60 4.50 9.20 8.52
CA ALA A 60 4.84 7.78 8.41
C ALA A 60 3.58 6.92 8.17
N LEU A 61 2.46 7.30 8.79
CA LEU A 61 1.17 6.64 8.56
C LEU A 61 0.62 6.94 7.15
N ALA A 62 0.73 8.18 6.68
CA ALA A 62 0.26 8.56 5.35
C ALA A 62 1.02 7.83 4.23
N LEU A 63 2.33 7.67 4.38
CA LEU A 63 3.17 6.96 3.40
C LEU A 63 2.94 5.44 3.40
N THR A 64 2.53 4.87 4.52
CA THR A 64 2.24 3.44 4.65
C THR A 64 0.76 3.10 4.42
N ALA A 65 -0.09 4.10 4.18
CA ALA A 65 -1.51 3.89 3.89
C ALA A 65 -1.67 3.09 2.59
N THR A 66 -2.14 1.85 2.72
CA THR A 66 -2.20 0.83 1.65
C THR A 66 -3.33 1.03 0.63
N VAL A 67 -3.69 2.27 0.31
CA VAL A 67 -4.78 2.54 -0.65
C VAL A 67 -4.34 2.23 -2.09
N GLN A 68 -3.04 2.24 -2.38
CA GLN A 68 -2.50 2.03 -3.71
C GLN A 68 -1.70 0.73 -3.79
N SER A 69 -2.17 -0.21 -4.62
CA SER A 69 -1.46 -1.45 -4.96
C SER A 69 -0.87 -1.39 -6.37
N GLY A 70 0.00 -2.33 -6.72
CA GLY A 70 0.50 -2.48 -8.10
C GLY A 70 -0.62 -2.66 -9.14
N GLY A 71 -1.72 -3.31 -8.74
CA GLY A 71 -2.90 -3.46 -9.58
C GLY A 71 -3.59 -2.13 -9.88
N THR A 72 -3.69 -1.24 -8.89
CA THR A 72 -4.24 0.11 -9.09
C THR A 72 -3.28 0.97 -9.92
N PHE A 73 -1.98 0.87 -9.66
CA PHE A 73 -0.94 1.65 -10.34
C PHE A 73 -0.90 1.38 -11.84
N MET A 74 -0.99 0.10 -12.26
CA MET A 74 -1.00 -0.26 -13.67
C MET A 74 -2.41 -0.21 -14.27
N GLY A 75 -3.43 -0.58 -13.50
CA GLY A 75 -4.81 -0.65 -13.95
C GLY A 75 -5.43 0.71 -14.26
N PHE A 76 -5.14 1.73 -13.44
CA PHE A 76 -5.67 3.08 -13.67
C PHE A 76 -5.24 3.67 -15.02
N PRO A 77 -3.94 3.76 -15.36
CA PRO A 77 -3.50 4.24 -16.68
C PRO A 77 -4.03 3.39 -17.84
N SER A 78 -4.12 2.07 -17.67
CA SER A 78 -4.64 1.16 -18.69
C SER A 78 -6.11 1.43 -19.02
N LEU A 79 -6.95 1.65 -18.01
CA LEU A 79 -8.36 1.98 -18.18
C LEU A 79 -8.56 3.36 -18.80
N VAL A 80 -7.76 4.35 -18.40
CA VAL A 80 -7.82 5.70 -18.97
C VAL A 80 -7.37 5.70 -20.44
N TYR A 81 -6.35 4.91 -20.78
CA TYR A 81 -5.87 4.78 -22.16
C TYR A 81 -6.95 4.22 -23.10
N THR A 82 -7.76 3.27 -22.61
CA THR A 82 -8.78 2.57 -23.42
C THR A 82 -10.12 3.29 -23.47
N HIS A 83 -10.54 3.94 -22.39
CA HIS A 83 -11.88 4.54 -22.25
C HIS A 83 -11.86 6.07 -22.19
N GLY A 84 -10.68 6.69 -22.23
CA GLY A 84 -10.50 8.13 -22.21
C GLY A 84 -10.76 8.78 -20.85
N TRP A 85 -10.93 10.11 -20.86
CA TRP A 85 -11.02 10.95 -19.66
C TRP A 85 -12.24 10.67 -18.77
N THR A 86 -13.31 10.12 -19.33
CA THR A 86 -14.54 9.81 -18.56
C THR A 86 -14.26 8.84 -17.42
N VAL A 87 -13.44 7.81 -17.65
CA VAL A 87 -13.06 6.85 -16.60
C VAL A 87 -12.08 7.45 -15.60
N ALA A 88 -11.18 8.34 -16.04
CA ALA A 88 -10.30 9.07 -15.13
C ALA A 88 -11.11 9.91 -14.13
N LEU A 89 -12.09 10.66 -14.62
CA LEU A 89 -12.96 11.49 -13.79
C LEU A 89 -13.82 10.65 -12.85
N TRP A 90 -14.35 9.51 -13.33
CA TRP A 90 -15.13 8.60 -12.49
C TRP A 90 -14.29 8.05 -11.33
N ILE A 91 -13.08 7.53 -11.60
CA ILE A 91 -12.19 7.00 -10.56
C ILE A 91 -11.76 8.11 -9.58
N ALA A 92 -11.39 9.29 -10.09
CA ALA A 92 -11.01 10.43 -9.28
C ALA A 92 -12.16 10.89 -8.36
N SER A 93 -13.39 10.92 -8.87
CA SER A 93 -14.57 11.28 -8.07
C SER A 93 -14.84 10.28 -6.95
N TYR A 94 -14.63 8.98 -7.18
CA TYR A 94 -14.80 7.95 -6.17
C TYR A 94 -13.80 8.08 -5.02
N MET A 95 -12.58 8.58 -5.26
CA MET A 95 -11.55 8.77 -4.23
C MET A 95 -11.96 9.74 -3.11
N VAL A 96 -12.97 10.59 -3.33
CA VAL A 96 -13.52 11.47 -2.28
C VAL A 96 -14.10 10.65 -1.13
N VAL A 97 -14.73 9.52 -1.41
CA VAL A 97 -15.41 8.66 -0.42
C VAL A 97 -14.43 8.08 0.61
N PRO A 98 -13.35 7.36 0.24
CA PRO A 98 -12.39 6.86 1.22
C PRO A 98 -11.69 8.00 1.95
N ILE A 99 -11.36 9.12 1.30
CA ILE A 99 -10.69 10.26 1.96
C ILE A 99 -11.58 10.84 3.06
N THR A 100 -12.84 11.16 2.75
CA THR A 100 -13.80 11.69 3.73
C THR A 100 -14.17 10.66 4.78
N GLY A 101 -14.33 9.40 4.38
CA GLY A 101 -14.56 8.28 5.28
C GLY A 101 -13.46 8.15 6.32
N PHE A 102 -12.19 8.11 5.91
CA PHE A 102 -11.07 8.07 6.85
C PHE A 102 -10.95 9.37 7.66
N ALA A 103 -11.18 10.54 7.07
CA ALA A 103 -11.11 11.82 7.79
C ALA A 103 -12.09 11.86 8.98
N ILE A 104 -13.30 11.34 8.81
CA ILE A 104 -14.34 11.35 9.85
C ILE A 104 -14.18 10.15 10.79
N LEU A 105 -14.03 8.94 10.25
CA LEU A 105 -14.10 7.71 11.02
C LEU A 105 -12.79 7.38 11.75
N ALA A 106 -11.63 7.70 11.17
CA ALA A 106 -10.33 7.31 11.73
C ALA A 106 -10.10 7.92 13.12
N LYS A 107 -10.47 9.20 13.32
CA LYS A 107 -10.33 9.87 14.64
C LYS A 107 -11.15 9.16 15.71
N ARG A 108 -12.39 8.77 15.39
CA ARG A 108 -13.29 8.11 16.33
C ARG A 108 -12.82 6.70 16.66
N LEU A 109 -12.40 5.92 15.65
CA LEU A 109 -11.84 4.59 15.83
C LEU A 109 -10.55 4.63 16.68
N ALA A 110 -9.67 5.62 16.44
CA ALA A 110 -8.45 5.82 17.22
C ALA A 110 -8.72 6.23 18.69
N GLN A 111 -9.80 6.96 18.96
CA GLN A 111 -10.23 7.24 20.33
C GLN A 111 -10.78 5.99 21.02
N LEU A 112 -11.60 5.20 20.32
CA LEU A 112 -12.22 4.01 20.89
C LEU A 112 -11.18 2.90 21.18
N SER A 113 -10.24 2.65 20.26
CA SER A 113 -9.11 1.73 20.47
C SER A 113 -8.26 2.11 21.70
N ARG A 114 -8.09 3.41 21.97
CA ARG A 114 -7.37 3.87 23.17
C ARG A 114 -8.12 3.60 24.48
N ARG A 115 -9.46 3.68 24.46
CA ARG A 115 -10.31 3.43 25.64
C ARG A 115 -10.49 1.94 25.93
N THR A 116 -10.68 1.13 24.89
CA THR A 116 -10.95 -0.31 25.05
C THR A 116 -9.68 -1.17 25.03
N GLY A 117 -8.54 -0.60 24.62
CA GLY A 117 -7.31 -1.36 24.43
C GLY A 117 -7.32 -2.26 23.18
N ALA A 118 -8.38 -2.21 22.37
CA ALA A 118 -8.51 -3.00 21.15
C ALA A 118 -7.41 -2.64 20.14
N ILE A 119 -6.79 -3.66 19.55
CA ILE A 119 -5.72 -3.52 18.56
C ILE A 119 -6.20 -3.83 17.13
N THR A 120 -7.33 -4.52 16.99
CA THR A 120 -7.96 -4.81 15.69
C THR A 120 -9.39 -4.25 15.61
N VAL A 121 -9.93 -4.15 14.40
CA VAL A 121 -11.33 -3.76 14.16
C VAL A 121 -12.31 -4.79 14.76
N PRO A 122 -12.12 -6.11 14.59
CA PRO A 122 -12.95 -7.12 15.27
C PRO A 122 -12.95 -6.98 16.80
N ASP A 123 -11.80 -6.72 17.43
CA ASP A 123 -11.73 -6.50 18.88
C ASP A 123 -12.53 -5.27 19.33
N LEU A 124 -12.54 -4.23 18.49
CA LEU A 124 -13.32 -3.03 18.73
C LEU A 124 -14.82 -3.32 18.70
N PHE A 125 -15.26 -4.21 17.82
CA PHE A 125 -16.65 -4.66 17.78
C PHE A 125 -16.99 -5.55 18.98
N ARG A 126 -16.12 -6.50 19.36
CA ARG A 126 -16.29 -7.33 20.57
C ARG A 126 -16.36 -6.54 21.87
N ALA A 127 -15.73 -5.37 21.93
CA ALA A 127 -15.81 -4.50 23.10
C ALA A 127 -17.15 -3.75 23.20
N ARG A 128 -17.97 -3.76 22.15
CA ARG A 128 -19.24 -3.04 22.06
C ARG A 128 -20.46 -3.96 21.94
N PHE A 129 -20.32 -5.09 21.27
CA PHE A 129 -21.33 -6.10 21.00
C PHE A 129 -20.85 -7.45 21.52
#